data_AF-A0A7C6SXT3-F1
#
_entry.id   AF-A0A7C6SXT3-F1
#
_cell.length_a   1.000
_cell.length_b   1.000
_cell.length_c   1.000
_cell.angle_alpha   90.00
_cell.angle_beta   90.00
_cell.angle_gamma   90.00
#
_symmetry.space_group_name_H-M   'P 1'
#
loop_
_entity.id
_entity.type
_entity.pdbx_description
1 polymer ?
#
loop_
_entity_poly.entity_id
_entity_poly.type
_entity_poly.pdbx_seq_one_letter_code
_entity_poly.pdbx_strand_id
1 'polypeptide(L)' 'MATISLRLSRRDHELIKEYAKLKNISISELLRNAVIEKIEEDLDTELFDKAFLEMQRTYTLNEAKRELGL' A
#
# COMPACT_ATOMS: atom_id res chain seq x y z
N MET A 1 6.14 -1.25 22.13
CA MET A 1 6.55 -1.83 20.83
C MET A 1 5.98 -3.23 20.75
N ALA A 2 5.33 -3.57 19.64
CA ALA A 2 4.90 -4.95 19.36
C ALA A 2 5.99 -5.65 18.55
N THR A 3 6.26 -6.92 18.87
CA THR A 3 7.24 -7.75 18.17
C THR A 3 6.52 -8.88 17.45
N ILE A 4 6.89 -9.13 16.20
CA ILE A 4 6.38 -10.24 15.40
C ILE A 4 7.54 -11.20 15.15
N SER A 5 7.36 -12.47 15.54
CA SER A 5 8.32 -13.54 15.27
C SER A 5 7.84 -14.37 14.09
N LEU A 6 8.58 -14.36 13.00
CA LEU A 6 8.27 -15.13 11.80
C LEU A 6 9.27 -16.28 11.64
N ARG A 7 8.76 -17.51 11.54
CA ARG A 7 9.58 -18.69 11.21
C ARG A 7 9.75 -18.75 9.69
N LEU A 8 10.99 -18.81 9.24
CA LEU A 8 11.35 -18.88 7.83
C LEU A 8 12.21 -20.11 7.56
N SER A 9 12.13 -20.63 6.34
CA SER A 9 13.15 -21.55 5.85
C SER A 9 14.48 -20.80 5.68
N ARG A 10 15.60 -21.53 5.65
CA ARG A 10 16.91 -20.92 5.39
C ARG A 10 16.94 -20.17 4.05
N ARG A 11 16.31 -20.77 3.02
CA ARG A 11 16.24 -20.19 1.68
C ARG A 11 15.46 -18.87 1.68
N ASP A 12 14.29 -18.83 2.31
CA ASP A 12 13.46 -17.62 2.34
C ASP A 12 14.13 -16.51 3.14
N HIS A 13 14.79 -16.87 4.26
CA HIS A 13 15.56 -15.91 5.04
C HIS A 13 16.68 -15.26 4.22
N GLU A 14 17.45 -16.05 3.47
CA GLU A 14 18.51 -15.54 2.59
C GLU A 14 17.94 -14.62 1.50
N LEU A 15 16.85 -15.03 0.84
CA LEU A 15 16.19 -14.22 -0.19
C LEU A 15 15.69 -12.87 0.34
N ILE A 16 14.95 -12.89 1.46
CA ILE A 16 14.40 -11.68 2.09
C ILE A 16 15.53 -10.74 2.51
N LYS A 17 16.61 -11.30 3.07
CA LYS A 17 17.77 -10.54 3.52
C LYS A 17 18.49 -9.84 2.35
N GLU A 18 18.78 -10.55 1.27
CA GLU A 18 19.45 -9.95 0.11
C GLU A 18 18.57 -8.93 -0.60
N TYR A 19 17.24 -9.16 -0.66
CA TYR A 19 16.30 -8.18 -1.20
C TYR A 19 16.26 -6.89 -0.37
N ALA A 20 16.19 -7.01 0.96
CA ALA A 20 16.21 -5.86 1.86
C ALA A 20 17.49 -5.03 1.72
N LYS A 21 18.66 -5.70 1.60
CA LYS A 21 19.95 -5.05 1.31
C LYS A 21 19.94 -4.32 -0.02
N LEU A 22 19.44 -4.94 -1.08
CA LEU A 22 19.35 -4.34 -2.42
C LEU A 22 18.49 -3.06 -2.40
N LYS A 23 17.44 -3.04 -1.59
CA LYS A 23 16.57 -1.88 -1.39
C LYS A 23 17.09 -0.89 -0.34
N ASN A 24 18.21 -1.21 0.32
CA ASN A 24 18.81 -0.43 1.41
C ASN A 24 17.82 -0.14 2.56
N ILE A 25 17.01 -1.13 2.91
CA ILE A 25 16.05 -1.08 4.02
C ILE A 25 16.25 -2.26 4.99
N SER A 26 15.68 -2.15 6.18
CA SER A 26 15.71 -3.27 7.13
C SER A 26 14.71 -4.38 6.74
N ILE A 27 14.95 -5.62 7.19
CA ILE A 27 13.98 -6.73 7.01
C ILE A 27 12.63 -6.39 7.67
N SER A 28 12.66 -5.76 8.84
CA SER A 28 11.45 -5.35 9.57
C SER A 28 10.63 -4.30 8.80
N GLU A 29 11.31 -3.37 8.12
CA GLU A 29 10.68 -2.37 7.27
C GLU A 29 10.10 -2.98 6.00
N LEU A 30 10.86 -3.86 5.35
CA LEU A 30 10.38 -4.61 4.20
C LEU A 30 9.09 -5.39 4.52
N LEU A 31 9.09 -6.16 5.61
CA LEU A 31 7.92 -6.94 6.02
C LEU A 31 6.74 -6.05 6.44
N ARG A 32 7.01 -4.94 7.12
CA ARG A 32 5.97 -3.96 7.47
C ARG A 32 5.32 -3.39 6.23
N ASN A 33 6.11 -2.91 5.29
CA ASN A 33 5.60 -2.26 4.08
C ASN A 33 4.82 -3.25 3.23
N ALA A 34 5.34 -4.48 3.03
CA ALA A 34 4.64 -5.51 2.28
C ALA A 34 3.28 -5.88 2.89
N VAL A 35 3.17 -5.92 4.23
CA VAL A 35 1.88 -6.19 4.89
C VAL A 35 0.92 -5.01 4.74
N ILE A 36 1.41 -3.78 4.88
CA ILE A 36 0.57 -2.57 4.76
C ILE A 36 0.08 -2.40 3.32
N GLU A 37 0.96 -2.53 2.33
CA GLU A 37 0.59 -2.51 0.91
C GLU A 37 -0.50 -3.56 0.63
N LYS A 38 -0.36 -4.78 1.17
CA LYS A 38 -1.37 -5.82 0.94
C LYS A 38 -2.74 -5.47 1.55
N ILE A 39 -2.74 -4.85 2.73
CA ILE A 39 -3.97 -4.37 3.37
C ILE A 39 -4.59 -3.24 2.53
N GLU A 40 -3.78 -2.30 2.06
CA GLU A 40 -4.24 -1.17 1.23
C GLU A 40 -4.82 -1.66 -0.10
N GLU A 41 -4.18 -2.60 -0.80
CA GLU A 41 -4.72 -3.20 -2.03
C GLU A 41 -6.13 -3.80 -1.83
N ASP A 42 -6.32 -4.51 -0.72
CA ASP A 42 -7.59 -5.15 -0.40
C ASP A 42 -8.67 -4.11 -0.05
N LEU A 43 -8.29 -2.99 0.60
CA LEU A 43 -9.20 -1.90 0.96
C LEU A 43 -9.52 -0.97 -0.22
N ASP A 44 -8.53 -0.66 -1.06
CA ASP A 44 -8.66 0.31 -2.16
C ASP A 44 -9.76 -0.11 -3.14
N THR A 45 -9.90 -1.41 -3.40
CA THR A 45 -10.96 -1.95 -4.26
C THR A 45 -12.35 -1.67 -3.67
N GLU A 46 -12.56 -1.99 -2.40
CA GLU A 46 -13.84 -1.79 -1.71
C GLU A 46 -14.18 -0.30 -1.59
N LEU A 47 -13.19 0.53 -1.22
CA LEU A 47 -13.35 1.97 -1.09
C LEU A 47 -13.68 2.64 -2.42
N PHE A 48 -13.03 2.21 -3.50
CA PHE A 48 -13.31 2.70 -4.84
C PHE A 48 -14.74 2.35 -5.26
N ASP A 49 -15.14 1.08 -5.13
CA ASP A 49 -16.49 0.64 -5.52
C ASP A 49 -17.57 1.40 -4.77
N LYS A 50 -17.37 1.60 -3.45
CA LYS A 50 -18.28 2.39 -2.63
C LYS A 50 -18.33 3.85 -3.07
N ALA A 51 -17.18 4.48 -3.27
CA ALA A 51 -17.11 5.88 -3.71
C ALA A 51 -17.76 6.07 -5.09
N PHE A 52 -17.60 5.10 -5.99
CA PHE A 52 -18.22 5.11 -7.31
C PHE A 52 -19.75 4.98 -7.23
N LEU A 53 -20.27 4.12 -6.36
CA LEU A 53 -21.72 3.98 -6.13
C LEU A 53 -22.34 5.21 -5.47
N GLU A 54 -21.62 5.85 -4.56
CA GLU A 54 -22.07 7.07 -3.86
C GLU A 54 -21.86 8.35 -4.71
N MET A 55 -21.14 8.26 -5.83
CA MET A 55 -20.82 9.40 -6.68
C MET A 55 -22.07 9.95 -7.38
N GLN A 56 -22.49 11.15 -6.97
CA GLN A 56 -23.68 11.80 -7.55
C GLN A 56 -23.39 12.51 -8.87
N ARG A 57 -22.16 12.99 -9.07
CA ARG A 57 -21.77 13.79 -10.24
C ARG A 57 -20.29 13.65 -10.53
N THR A 58 -19.95 13.62 -11.82
CA THR A 58 -18.59 13.77 -12.33
C THR A 58 -18.36 15.19 -12.83
N TYR A 59 -17.14 15.70 -12.69
CA TYR A 59 -16.75 17.02 -13.17
C TYR A 59 -15.78 16.90 -14.34
N THR A 60 -15.90 17.80 -15.31
CA THR A 60 -14.85 18.02 -16.31
C THR A 60 -13.65 18.71 -15.67
N LEU A 61 -12.48 18.59 -16.30
CA LEU A 61 -11.25 19.24 -15.80
C LEU A 61 -11.41 20.76 -15.59
N ASN A 62 -12.18 21.42 -16.46
CA ASN A 62 -12.42 22.87 -16.37
C ASN A 62 -13.35 23.25 -15.21
N GLU A 63 -14.34 22.41 -14.90
CA GLU A 63 -15.21 22.61 -13.73
C GLU A 63 -14.43 22.40 -12.44
N ALA A 64 -13.63 21.32 -12.36
CA ALA A 64 -12.83 21.01 -11.19
C ALA A 64 -11.81 22.10 -10.87
N LYS A 65 -11.10 22.62 -11.89
CA LYS A 65 -10.16 23.74 -11.72
C LYS A 65 -10.83 24.99 -11.16
N ARG A 66 -12.02 25.32 -11.68
CA ARG A 66 -12.81 26.48 -11.24
C ARG A 66 -13.24 26.34 -9.78
N GLU A 67 -13.68 25.15 -9.36
CA GLU A 67 -14.09 24.90 -7.98
C GLU A 67 -12.91 24.91 -6.99
N LEU A 68 -11.73 24.43 -7.40
CA LEU A 68 -10.52 24.38 -6.57
C LEU A 68 -9.70 25.68 -6.58
N GLY A 69 -10.09 26.67 -7.39
CA GLY A 69 -9.36 27.94 -7.51
C GLY A 69 -7.99 27.81 -8.20
N LEU A 70 -7.87 26.84 -9.12
CA LEU A 70 -6.66 26.52 -9.89
C LEU A 70 -6.73 27.00 -11.34
#